data_AF-A0A1J4KTT7-F1
#
_entry.id   AF-A0A1J4KTT7-F1
#
_cell.length_a   1.000
_cell.length_b   1.000
_cell.length_c   1.000
_cell.angle_alpha   90.00
_cell.angle_beta   90.00
_cell.angle_gamma   90.00
#
_symmetry.space_group_name_H-M   'P 1'
#
loop_
_entity.id
_entity.type
_entity.pdbx_description
1 polymer ?
#
loop_
_entity_poly.entity_id
_entity_poly.type
_entity_poly.pdbx_seq_one_letter_code
_entity_poly.pdbx_strand_id
1 'polypeptide(L)'
;MDGEGVTPPSPILLSDNFASPPPNASGLSLLNKYSDDLSYYSSYDDSYDSENAIPIEPPPMPPYVEKSTNPRFQKFKPRKNPFPYSTPDDSLFTPTQLNRLVNLALERKKLKLNTQEEYESVIAELSTKRTYYAAKHKYAEAERYQNAIKFVRNSELQMRKNEIKEKASNAFLKKETTFKKTFLEFDQETKIEMDNLKNEIQAQREQMSQRHEDEIEALENLWKSQKKARLYNRPSKTLSTLRRQLNFMLTQCRFDEAKEVQKHIDEQANIEQKQNHEHMQHDFSEALRKLTEKQNEEKRFFEDRAQIRIRTFEQKRQRLRAGFENRARKLNAKKEVVTNPDRVWVSTQNQRIGDDATMRRAPMKPTMKIAKKDIYEKEVVTLELPPLAMPKPKKAKTKRPMKAAKTKPKF
;
A
#
# COMPACT_ATOMS: atom_id res chain seq x y z
N MET A 1 64.11 -58.52 28.96
CA MET A 1 63.73 -59.90 28.65
C MET A 1 62.94 -60.38 29.85
N ASP A 2 61.64 -60.63 29.84
CA ASP A 2 60.57 -60.74 28.84
C ASP A 2 59.28 -60.39 29.63
N GLY A 3 58.17 -59.88 29.10
CA GLY A 3 57.60 -60.07 27.78
C GLY A 3 56.35 -60.97 27.85
N GLU A 4 55.38 -60.69 28.72
CA GLU A 4 54.03 -61.29 28.68
C GLU A 4 53.01 -60.18 29.03
N GLY A 5 51.97 -59.85 28.27
CA GLY A 5 51.27 -60.61 27.25
C GLY A 5 49.78 -60.71 27.61
N VAL A 6 49.11 -59.59 27.94
CA VAL A 6 47.66 -59.58 28.25
C VAL A 6 46.90 -58.94 27.11
N THR A 7 46.09 -59.76 26.45
CA THR A 7 45.21 -59.44 25.34
C THR A 7 44.00 -58.61 25.78
N PRO A 8 43.50 -57.68 24.94
CA PRO A 8 42.23 -56.99 25.19
C PRO A 8 41.04 -57.85 24.71
N PRO A 9 39.89 -57.82 25.40
CA PRO A 9 38.68 -58.47 24.93
C PRO A 9 37.99 -57.67 23.82
N SER A 10 37.58 -58.39 22.77
CA SER A 10 36.79 -57.92 21.63
C SER A 10 35.45 -57.30 22.02
N PRO A 11 34.92 -56.34 21.24
CA PRO A 11 33.61 -55.74 21.49
C PRO A 11 32.48 -56.68 21.08
N ILE A 12 31.54 -56.88 22.01
CA ILE A 12 30.26 -57.56 21.80
C ILE A 12 29.39 -56.67 20.89
N LEU A 13 29.12 -57.16 19.68
CA LEU A 13 28.08 -56.64 18.79
C LEU A 13 26.72 -57.11 19.33
N LEU A 14 26.05 -56.23 20.08
CA LEU A 14 24.63 -56.38 20.40
C LEU A 14 23.82 -55.84 19.22
N SER A 15 23.28 -56.78 18.45
CA SER A 15 22.24 -56.60 17.46
C SER A 15 20.90 -56.31 18.16
N ASP A 16 20.49 -55.05 18.19
CA ASP A 16 19.13 -54.67 18.55
C ASP A 16 18.28 -54.44 17.30
N ASN A 17 17.42 -55.43 17.06
CA ASN A 17 16.20 -55.34 16.26
C ASN A 17 15.30 -54.23 16.82
N PHE A 18 15.27 -53.08 16.16
CA PHE A 18 14.17 -52.13 16.34
C PHE A 18 13.06 -52.43 15.35
N ALA A 19 11.94 -52.89 15.92
CA ALA A 19 10.66 -53.03 15.28
C ALA A 19 10.20 -51.69 14.69
N SER A 20 9.69 -51.78 13.46
CA SER A 20 8.98 -50.71 12.75
C SER A 20 7.79 -50.17 13.56
N PRO A 21 7.59 -48.85 13.66
CA PRO A 21 6.31 -48.29 14.08
C PRO A 21 5.30 -48.29 12.91
N PRO A 22 3.98 -48.32 13.21
CA PRO A 22 2.93 -48.44 12.20
C PRO A 22 2.74 -47.15 11.37
N PRO A 23 2.23 -47.26 10.12
CA PRO A 23 1.80 -46.13 9.33
C PRO A 23 0.36 -45.77 9.72
N ASN A 24 0.11 -44.55 10.19
CA ASN A 24 -1.13 -43.77 9.98
C ASN A 24 -1.24 -42.62 10.98
N ALA A 25 -1.01 -41.40 10.51
CA ALA A 25 -1.78 -40.22 10.89
C ALA A 25 -1.47 -39.10 9.88
N SER A 26 -2.24 -39.12 8.82
CA SER A 26 -2.38 -38.04 7.85
C SER A 26 -2.89 -36.78 8.54
N GLY A 27 -2.38 -35.62 8.11
CA GLY A 27 -3.08 -34.35 8.23
C GLY A 27 -2.40 -33.32 9.13
N LEU A 28 -1.64 -32.42 8.47
CA LEU A 28 -1.48 -30.97 8.75
C LEU A 28 -0.06 -30.51 8.38
N SER A 29 0.27 -30.55 7.09
CA SER A 29 1.47 -29.92 6.52
C SER A 29 1.10 -28.75 5.58
N LEU A 30 0.10 -27.94 5.97
CA LEU A 30 -0.39 -26.81 5.17
C LEU A 30 -0.12 -25.43 5.78
N LEU A 31 0.91 -25.30 6.64
CA LEU A 31 1.25 -24.03 7.25
C LEU A 31 2.74 -23.73 7.24
N ASN A 32 3.39 -23.80 6.06
CA ASN A 32 4.76 -23.30 5.90
C ASN A 32 5.08 -22.83 4.47
N LYS A 33 4.11 -22.23 3.76
CA LYS A 33 4.30 -21.67 2.40
C LYS A 33 4.27 -20.14 2.32
N TYR A 34 4.28 -19.41 3.44
CA TYR A 34 4.16 -17.94 3.44
C TYR A 34 5.34 -17.19 4.10
N SER A 35 6.51 -17.83 4.23
CA SER A 35 7.69 -17.19 4.83
C SER A 35 8.73 -16.66 3.85
N ASP A 36 8.60 -16.88 2.53
CA ASP A 36 9.60 -16.43 1.54
C ASP A 36 9.24 -15.17 0.73
N ASP A 37 8.04 -14.62 0.86
CA ASP A 37 7.62 -13.42 0.10
C ASP A 37 7.93 -12.07 0.78
N LEU A 38 8.65 -12.06 1.90
CA LEU A 38 9.03 -10.83 2.61
C LEU A 38 10.42 -10.27 2.23
N SER A 39 11.10 -10.86 1.23
CA SER A 39 12.33 -10.28 0.66
C SER A 39 12.08 -9.32 -0.51
N TYR A 40 10.84 -9.13 -0.95
CA TYR A 40 10.52 -8.36 -2.16
C TYR A 40 10.54 -6.82 -1.99
N TYR A 41 10.73 -6.29 -0.77
CA TYR A 41 10.60 -4.84 -0.51
C TYR A 41 11.89 -4.13 -0.06
N SER A 42 13.07 -4.73 -0.29
CA SER A 42 14.36 -4.14 0.10
C SER A 42 15.28 -3.72 -1.07
N SER A 43 14.76 -3.56 -2.30
CA SER A 43 15.61 -3.15 -3.44
C SER A 43 14.99 -2.11 -4.38
N TYR A 44 14.21 -1.16 -3.85
CA TYR A 44 13.85 0.05 -4.61
C TYR A 44 14.53 1.26 -3.98
N ASP A 45 15.86 1.24 -4.03
CA ASP A 45 16.67 2.46 -4.02
C ASP A 45 17.73 2.28 -5.11
N ASP A 46 17.67 3.16 -6.10
CA ASP A 46 18.65 3.42 -7.17
C ASP A 46 19.17 2.27 -8.04
N SER A 47 18.56 2.10 -9.22
CA SER A 47 19.26 1.71 -10.45
C SER A 47 18.33 1.86 -11.67
N TYR A 48 18.32 3.06 -12.26
CA TYR A 48 17.85 3.29 -13.63
C TYR A 48 18.94 2.81 -14.59
N ASP A 49 19.25 1.50 -14.57
CA ASP A 49 20.23 0.89 -15.47
C ASP A 49 19.50 -0.10 -16.38
N SER A 50 19.54 0.20 -17.67
CA SER A 50 18.56 -0.23 -18.67
C SER A 50 19.00 -1.43 -19.50
N GLU A 51 19.70 -2.40 -18.91
CA GLU A 51 20.30 -3.50 -19.69
C GLU A 51 19.59 -4.86 -19.57
N ASN A 52 18.67 -5.04 -18.61
CA ASN A 52 17.95 -6.31 -18.43
C ASN A 52 16.41 -6.19 -18.48
N ALA A 53 15.89 -5.20 -19.22
CA ALA A 53 14.46 -5.19 -19.54
C ALA A 53 14.13 -6.42 -20.40
N ILE A 54 13.33 -7.34 -19.86
CA ILE A 54 12.67 -8.40 -20.65
C ILE A 54 12.07 -7.70 -21.86
N PRO A 55 12.44 -8.05 -23.10
CA PRO A 55 11.84 -7.47 -24.28
C PRO A 55 10.33 -7.70 -24.19
N ILE A 56 9.58 -6.64 -23.88
CA ILE A 56 8.13 -6.65 -24.05
C ILE A 56 7.96 -6.71 -25.56
N GLU A 57 7.73 -7.92 -26.07
CA GLU A 57 7.39 -8.11 -27.46
C GLU A 57 6.25 -7.15 -27.78
N PRO A 58 6.43 -6.23 -28.74
CA PRO A 58 5.37 -5.32 -29.11
C PRO A 58 4.16 -6.16 -29.52
N PRO A 59 2.93 -5.76 -29.14
CA PRO A 59 1.72 -6.48 -29.55
C PRO A 59 1.77 -6.69 -31.07
N PRO A 60 1.37 -7.88 -31.56
CA PRO A 60 1.45 -8.22 -32.98
C PRO A 60 0.82 -7.10 -33.79
N MET A 61 1.62 -6.51 -34.69
CA MET A 61 1.14 -5.45 -35.55
C MET A 61 -0.12 -5.94 -36.27
N PRO A 62 -1.20 -5.14 -36.29
CA PRO A 62 -2.36 -5.48 -37.08
C PRO A 62 -1.91 -5.75 -38.53
N PRO A 63 -2.51 -6.75 -39.21
CA PRO A 63 -2.08 -7.16 -40.53
C PRO A 63 -2.00 -5.93 -41.44
N TYR A 64 -0.87 -5.80 -42.12
CA TYR A 64 -0.59 -4.72 -43.05
C TYR A 64 -1.66 -4.75 -44.13
N VAL A 65 -2.66 -3.88 -44.01
CA VAL A 65 -3.68 -3.69 -45.04
C VAL A 65 -2.96 -3.10 -46.24
N GLU A 66 -2.74 -3.94 -47.25
CA GLU A 66 -2.24 -3.53 -48.56
C GLU A 66 -3.04 -2.31 -49.02
N LYS A 67 -2.33 -1.19 -49.15
CA LYS A 67 -2.88 0.03 -49.75
C LYS A 67 -3.20 -0.30 -51.21
N SER A 68 -4.45 -0.64 -51.46
CA SER A 68 -4.99 -0.72 -52.80
C SER A 68 -4.83 0.64 -53.48
N THR A 69 -3.94 0.61 -54.47
CA THR A 69 -3.89 1.45 -55.67
C THR A 69 -4.94 2.57 -55.78
N ASN A 70 -4.41 3.80 -55.82
CA ASN A 70 -5.03 5.02 -56.33
C ASN A 70 -6.17 4.81 -57.36
N PRO A 71 -7.43 5.14 -57.03
CA PRO A 71 -8.44 5.41 -58.03
C PRO A 71 -8.19 6.79 -58.67
N ARG A 72 -7.39 6.73 -59.72
CA ARG A 72 -7.40 7.56 -60.93
C ARG A 72 -8.71 8.35 -61.11
N PHE A 73 -8.63 9.68 -61.05
CA PHE A 73 -9.52 10.65 -61.69
C PHE A 73 -11.02 10.30 -61.75
N GLN A 74 -11.72 10.24 -60.60
CA GLN A 74 -13.17 10.43 -60.63
C GLN A 74 -13.48 11.91 -60.86
N LYS A 75 -13.88 12.23 -62.10
CA LYS A 75 -14.51 13.51 -62.45
C LYS A 75 -15.73 13.71 -61.53
N PHE A 76 -15.57 14.52 -60.49
CA PHE A 76 -16.69 14.96 -59.66
C PHE A 76 -17.70 15.68 -60.57
N LYS A 77 -18.82 15.01 -60.87
CA LYS A 77 -20.01 15.70 -61.35
C LYS A 77 -20.40 16.71 -60.26
N PRO A 78 -20.74 17.96 -60.60
CA PRO A 78 -21.23 18.91 -59.61
C PRO A 78 -22.43 18.28 -58.90
N ARG A 79 -22.28 17.94 -57.62
CA ARG A 79 -23.40 17.50 -56.80
C ARG A 79 -24.41 18.64 -56.83
N LYS A 80 -25.64 18.35 -57.27
CA LYS A 80 -26.78 19.26 -57.08
C LYS A 80 -26.77 19.66 -55.62
N ASN A 81 -26.68 20.95 -55.35
CA ASN A 81 -26.61 21.51 -54.01
C ASN A 81 -27.82 20.94 -53.23
N PRO A 82 -27.63 20.05 -52.25
CA PRO A 82 -28.74 19.38 -51.58
C PRO A 82 -29.37 20.29 -50.52
N PHE A 83 -29.06 21.59 -50.52
CA PHE A 83 -29.73 22.57 -49.69
C PHE A 83 -31.12 22.80 -50.29
N PRO A 84 -32.20 22.28 -49.68
CA PRO A 84 -33.53 22.73 -50.02
C PRO A 84 -33.55 24.25 -49.86
N TYR A 85 -34.00 24.96 -50.90
CA TYR A 85 -34.29 26.38 -50.76
C TYR A 85 -35.34 26.49 -49.65
N SER A 86 -34.98 27.10 -48.51
CA SER A 86 -35.90 27.39 -47.43
C SER A 86 -37.15 28.03 -48.02
N THR A 87 -38.28 27.35 -47.83
CA THR A 87 -39.57 27.90 -48.17
C THR A 87 -39.76 29.20 -47.38
N PRO A 88 -40.22 30.30 -48.00
CA PRO A 88 -40.26 31.64 -47.39
C PRO A 88 -41.14 31.82 -46.13
N ASP A 89 -41.79 30.76 -45.64
CA ASP A 89 -42.84 30.86 -44.62
C ASP A 89 -42.43 30.37 -43.22
N ASP A 90 -41.17 29.94 -43.04
CA ASP A 90 -40.63 29.60 -41.71
C ASP A 90 -40.15 30.85 -40.95
N SER A 91 -40.91 31.94 -40.99
CA SER A 91 -40.62 33.10 -40.14
C SER A 91 -41.04 32.78 -38.71
N LEU A 92 -40.06 32.63 -37.82
CA LEU A 92 -40.26 32.38 -36.37
C LEU A 92 -41.13 33.44 -35.67
N PHE A 93 -41.27 34.63 -36.26
CA PHE A 93 -42.07 35.71 -35.73
C PHE A 93 -43.06 36.26 -36.76
N THR A 94 -44.23 36.67 -36.27
CA THR A 94 -45.12 37.51 -37.07
C THR A 94 -44.48 38.89 -37.25
N PRO A 95 -44.74 39.58 -38.38
CA PRO A 95 -44.16 40.91 -38.65
C PRO A 95 -44.43 41.93 -37.54
N THR A 96 -45.57 41.85 -36.87
CA THR A 96 -45.93 42.74 -35.75
C THR A 96 -45.12 42.44 -34.48
N GLN A 97 -44.88 41.17 -34.16
CA GLN A 97 -44.04 40.76 -33.03
C GLN A 97 -42.58 41.15 -33.26
N LEU A 98 -42.06 40.93 -34.47
CA LEU A 98 -40.70 41.29 -34.85
C LEU A 98 -40.48 42.80 -34.73
N ASN A 99 -41.43 43.62 -35.22
CA ASN A 99 -41.37 45.08 -35.08
C ASN A 99 -41.40 45.52 -33.60
N ARG A 100 -42.18 44.84 -32.75
CA ARG A 100 -42.19 45.10 -31.30
C ARG A 100 -40.83 44.80 -30.67
N LEU A 101 -40.22 43.67 -31.01
CA LEU A 101 -38.88 43.30 -30.52
C LEU A 101 -37.79 44.27 -31.00
N VAL A 102 -37.87 44.71 -32.25
CA VAL A 102 -37.00 45.75 -32.83
C VAL A 102 -37.11 47.05 -32.04
N ASN A 103 -38.33 47.50 -31.71
CA ASN A 103 -38.53 48.70 -30.91
C ASN A 103 -37.99 48.55 -29.48
N LEU A 104 -38.21 47.39 -28.85
CA LEU A 104 -37.63 47.09 -27.53
C LEU A 104 -36.10 47.10 -27.54
N ALA A 105 -35.49 46.60 -28.62
CA ALA A 105 -34.04 46.63 -28.80
C ALA A 105 -33.49 48.05 -29.00
N LEU A 106 -34.21 48.90 -29.75
CA LEU A 106 -33.89 50.32 -29.91
C LEU A 106 -33.97 51.08 -28.58
N GLU A 107 -34.94 50.74 -27.74
CA GLU A 107 -35.10 51.28 -26.38
C GLU A 107 -34.14 50.66 -25.35
N ARG A 108 -33.32 49.68 -25.74
CA ARG A 108 -32.40 48.92 -24.87
C ARG A 108 -33.09 48.24 -23.68
N LYS A 109 -34.36 47.85 -23.85
CA LYS A 109 -35.11 47.08 -22.84
C LYS A 109 -34.72 45.59 -22.91
N LYS A 110 -34.78 44.90 -21.76
CA LYS A 110 -34.45 43.47 -21.67
C LYS A 110 -35.35 42.66 -22.61
N LEU A 111 -34.73 41.94 -23.54
CA LEU A 111 -35.41 41.05 -24.48
C LEU A 111 -35.68 39.70 -23.79
N LYS A 112 -36.90 39.17 -23.96
CA LYS A 112 -37.31 37.85 -23.46
C LYS A 112 -37.28 36.85 -24.62
N LEU A 113 -36.09 36.57 -25.12
CA LEU A 113 -35.87 35.59 -26.20
C LEU A 113 -35.13 34.40 -25.61
N ASN A 114 -35.58 33.20 -25.97
CA ASN A 114 -35.14 31.94 -25.37
C ASN A 114 -34.22 31.13 -26.29
N THR A 115 -34.37 31.27 -27.61
CA THR A 115 -33.59 30.50 -28.59
C THR A 115 -32.63 31.38 -29.38
N GLN A 116 -31.54 30.80 -29.88
CA GLN A 116 -30.55 31.52 -30.69
C GLN A 116 -31.14 32.05 -32.00
N GLU A 117 -32.01 31.27 -32.62
CA GLU A 117 -32.64 31.61 -33.91
C GLU A 117 -33.53 32.86 -33.80
N GLU A 118 -34.19 33.05 -32.65
CA GLU A 118 -34.96 34.26 -32.35
C GLU A 118 -34.07 35.52 -32.33
N TYR A 119 -32.87 35.44 -31.74
CA TYR A 119 -31.91 36.56 -31.74
C TYR A 119 -31.39 36.83 -33.15
N GLU A 120 -31.10 35.80 -33.94
CA GLU A 120 -30.63 35.92 -35.33
C GLU A 120 -31.66 36.60 -36.23
N SER A 121 -32.95 36.24 -36.09
CA SER A 121 -34.07 36.87 -36.81
C SER A 121 -34.17 38.37 -36.52
N VAL A 122 -34.11 38.76 -35.24
CA VAL A 122 -34.13 40.18 -34.84
C VAL A 122 -32.89 40.94 -35.34
N ILE A 123 -31.70 40.32 -35.30
CA ILE A 123 -30.47 40.91 -35.82
C ILE A 123 -30.53 41.11 -37.34
N ALA A 124 -31.09 40.14 -38.08
CA ALA A 124 -31.25 40.22 -39.53
C ALA A 124 -32.15 41.41 -39.90
N GLU A 125 -33.31 41.55 -39.24
CA GLU A 125 -34.25 42.65 -39.47
C GLU A 125 -33.64 44.02 -39.13
N LEU A 126 -32.96 44.14 -37.98
CA LEU A 126 -32.24 45.37 -37.61
C LEU A 126 -31.13 45.70 -38.63
N SER A 127 -30.46 44.69 -39.18
CA SER A 127 -29.40 44.85 -40.18
C SER A 127 -29.95 45.36 -41.51
N THR A 128 -31.10 44.83 -41.96
CA THR A 128 -31.82 45.30 -43.16
C THR A 128 -32.27 46.75 -43.00
N LYS A 129 -32.82 47.12 -41.83
CA LYS A 129 -33.19 48.51 -41.54
C LYS A 129 -31.97 49.43 -41.51
N ARG A 130 -30.86 49.01 -40.90
CA ARG A 130 -29.59 49.75 -40.89
C ARG A 130 -29.08 50.03 -42.30
N THR A 131 -29.02 49.02 -43.16
CA THR A 131 -28.52 49.19 -44.55
C THR A 131 -29.44 50.11 -45.36
N TYR A 132 -30.76 50.01 -45.17
CA TYR A 132 -31.74 50.92 -45.78
C TYR A 132 -31.53 52.39 -45.40
N TYR A 133 -31.36 52.70 -44.10
CA TYR A 133 -31.11 54.08 -43.66
C TYR A 133 -29.73 54.60 -44.09
N ALA A 134 -28.71 53.74 -44.09
CA ALA A 134 -27.38 54.09 -44.58
C ALA A 134 -27.39 54.43 -46.08
N ALA A 135 -28.12 53.66 -46.90
CA ALA A 135 -28.28 53.92 -48.33
C ALA A 135 -29.00 55.24 -48.63
N LYS A 136 -29.85 55.72 -47.70
CA LYS A 136 -30.54 57.01 -47.77
C LYS A 136 -29.75 58.16 -47.13
N HIS A 137 -28.47 57.96 -46.81
CA HIS A 137 -27.61 58.94 -46.13
C HIS A 137 -28.12 59.43 -44.76
N LYS A 138 -29.00 58.65 -44.11
CA LYS A 138 -29.54 58.93 -42.77
C LYS A 138 -28.69 58.24 -41.71
N TYR A 139 -27.50 58.79 -41.48
CA TYR A 139 -26.48 58.14 -40.66
C TYR A 139 -26.82 58.08 -39.16
N ALA A 140 -27.52 59.09 -38.62
CA ALA A 140 -27.94 59.09 -37.22
C ALA A 140 -28.89 57.92 -36.90
N GLU A 141 -29.84 57.65 -37.79
CA GLU A 141 -30.75 56.51 -37.68
C GLU A 141 -30.01 55.20 -37.89
N ALA A 142 -29.15 55.10 -38.90
CA ALA A 142 -28.33 53.91 -39.12
C ALA A 142 -27.45 53.57 -37.90
N GLU A 143 -26.90 54.57 -37.22
CA GLU A 143 -26.15 54.40 -35.98
C GLU A 143 -27.04 53.91 -34.82
N ARG A 144 -28.28 54.41 -34.69
CA ARG A 144 -29.25 53.89 -33.72
C ARG A 144 -29.52 52.40 -33.92
N TYR A 145 -29.74 51.97 -35.16
CA TYR A 145 -29.90 50.54 -35.49
C TYR A 145 -28.62 49.74 -35.23
N GLN A 146 -27.44 50.30 -35.53
CA GLN A 146 -26.17 49.66 -35.22
C GLN A 146 -25.98 49.45 -33.71
N ASN A 147 -26.37 50.42 -32.89
CA ASN A 147 -26.33 50.32 -31.44
C ASN A 147 -27.34 49.29 -30.91
N ALA A 148 -28.53 49.20 -31.50
CA ALA A 148 -29.49 48.14 -31.19
C ALA A 148 -28.94 46.75 -31.54
N ILE A 149 -28.29 46.57 -32.70
CA ILE A 149 -27.64 45.31 -33.08
C ILE A 149 -26.57 44.91 -32.04
N LYS A 150 -25.73 45.85 -31.61
CA LYS A 150 -24.74 45.61 -30.55
C LYS A 150 -25.41 45.17 -29.24
N PHE A 151 -26.52 45.80 -28.86
CA PHE A 151 -27.30 45.43 -27.67
C PHE A 151 -27.91 44.02 -27.75
N VAL A 152 -28.53 43.67 -28.89
CA VAL A 152 -29.12 42.35 -29.12
C VAL A 152 -28.04 41.27 -29.09
N ARG A 153 -26.90 41.47 -29.76
CA ARG A 153 -25.74 40.55 -29.72
C ARG A 153 -25.16 40.38 -28.32
N ASN A 154 -25.08 41.47 -27.54
CA ASN A 154 -24.64 41.38 -26.15
C ASN A 154 -25.63 40.58 -25.30
N SER A 155 -26.94 40.76 -25.51
CA SER A 155 -27.99 40.01 -24.80
C SER A 155 -27.95 38.53 -25.14
N GLU A 156 -27.79 38.20 -26.41
CA GLU A 156 -27.59 36.83 -26.90
C GLU A 156 -26.36 36.17 -26.27
N LEU A 157 -25.22 36.87 -26.26
CA LEU A 157 -24.00 36.38 -25.64
C LEU A 157 -24.20 36.12 -24.14
N GLN A 158 -24.90 36.99 -23.42
CA GLN A 158 -25.22 36.79 -22.01
C GLN A 158 -26.12 35.57 -21.78
N MET A 159 -27.13 35.36 -22.64
CA MET A 159 -27.97 34.17 -22.60
C MET A 159 -27.11 32.90 -22.78
N ARG A 160 -26.26 32.84 -23.82
CA ARG A 160 -25.38 31.69 -24.06
C ARG A 160 -24.43 31.43 -22.89
N LYS A 161 -23.87 32.49 -22.28
CA LYS A 161 -23.02 32.37 -21.09
C LYS A 161 -23.77 31.75 -19.91
N ASN A 162 -25.03 32.13 -19.69
CA ASN A 162 -25.86 31.58 -18.63
C ASN A 162 -26.22 30.11 -18.88
N GLU A 163 -26.58 29.75 -20.11
CA GLU A 163 -26.89 28.37 -20.48
C GLU A 163 -25.67 27.45 -20.26
N ILE A 164 -24.48 27.90 -20.70
CA ILE A 164 -23.23 27.18 -20.48
C ILE A 164 -22.91 27.07 -18.98
N LYS A 165 -23.11 28.15 -18.21
CA LYS A 165 -22.94 28.13 -16.76
C LYS A 165 -23.86 27.10 -16.10
N GLU A 166 -25.14 27.05 -16.48
CA GLU A 166 -26.11 26.11 -15.91
C GLU A 166 -25.73 24.66 -16.23
N LYS A 167 -25.40 24.36 -17.49
CA LYS A 167 -24.89 23.04 -17.90
C LYS A 167 -23.63 22.64 -17.13
N ALA A 168 -22.67 23.56 -16.98
CA ALA A 168 -21.45 23.33 -16.22
C ALA A 168 -21.74 23.12 -14.72
N SER A 169 -22.69 23.87 -14.15
CA SER A 169 -23.14 23.73 -12.76
C SER A 169 -23.77 22.38 -12.50
N ASN A 170 -24.69 21.94 -13.35
CA ASN A 170 -25.33 20.63 -13.22
C ASN A 170 -24.33 19.48 -13.38
N ALA A 171 -23.39 19.57 -14.32
CA ALA A 171 -22.32 18.60 -14.48
C ALA A 171 -21.37 18.59 -13.27
N PHE A 172 -21.09 19.76 -12.69
CA PHE A 172 -20.27 19.89 -11.48
C PHE A 172 -20.94 19.25 -10.26
N LEU A 173 -22.23 19.54 -10.02
CA LEU A 173 -23.00 18.97 -8.92
C LEU A 173 -23.03 17.43 -8.97
N LYS A 174 -23.25 16.84 -10.15
CA LYS A 174 -23.18 15.39 -10.33
C LYS A 174 -21.80 14.83 -9.96
N LYS A 175 -20.72 15.49 -10.38
CA LYS A 175 -19.36 15.07 -10.02
C LYS A 175 -19.10 15.21 -8.53
N GLU A 176 -19.56 16.29 -7.91
CA GLU A 176 -19.42 16.55 -6.48
C GLU A 176 -20.17 15.51 -5.64
N THR A 177 -21.40 15.15 -6.00
CA THR A 177 -22.18 14.13 -5.27
C THR A 177 -21.55 12.76 -5.40
N THR A 178 -21.12 12.37 -6.61
CA THR A 178 -20.40 11.09 -6.81
C THR A 178 -19.10 11.06 -6.01
N PHE A 179 -18.35 12.16 -6.00
CA PHE A 179 -17.09 12.25 -5.24
C PHE A 179 -17.33 12.09 -3.74
N LYS A 180 -18.30 12.82 -3.17
CA LYS A 180 -18.66 12.73 -1.75
C LYS A 180 -19.05 11.31 -1.35
N LYS A 181 -19.85 10.63 -2.18
CA LYS A 181 -20.23 9.23 -1.97
C LYS A 181 -18.99 8.31 -1.94
N THR A 182 -18.15 8.37 -2.97
CA THR A 182 -16.94 7.54 -3.03
C THR A 182 -15.93 7.82 -1.91
N PHE A 183 -15.87 9.07 -1.43
CA PHE A 183 -15.00 9.44 -0.32
C PHE A 183 -15.52 8.88 1.01
N LEU A 184 -16.83 8.92 1.23
CA LEU A 184 -17.46 8.33 2.41
C LEU A 184 -17.33 6.80 2.42
N GLU A 185 -17.53 6.14 1.26
CA GLU A 185 -17.32 4.70 1.11
C GLU A 185 -15.88 4.31 1.44
N PHE A 186 -14.90 5.10 0.97
CA PHE A 186 -13.48 4.88 1.29
C PHE A 186 -13.19 5.00 2.80
N ASP A 187 -13.77 5.97 3.50
CA ASP A 187 -13.58 6.13 4.95
C ASP A 187 -14.23 4.98 5.73
N GLN A 188 -15.42 4.51 5.30
CA GLN A 188 -16.09 3.35 5.91
C GLN A 188 -15.30 2.05 5.69
N GLU A 189 -14.88 1.80 4.45
CA GLU A 189 -14.05 0.62 4.12
C GLU A 189 -12.74 0.64 4.92
N THR A 190 -12.09 1.80 5.06
CA THR A 190 -10.86 1.95 5.87
C THR A 190 -11.09 1.49 7.31
N LYS A 191 -12.24 1.89 7.89
CA LYS A 191 -12.58 1.52 9.27
C LYS A 191 -12.83 0.02 9.40
N ILE A 192 -13.59 -0.57 8.47
CA ILE A 192 -13.89 -2.01 8.46
C ILE A 192 -12.60 -2.82 8.33
N GLU A 193 -11.73 -2.46 7.38
CA GLU A 193 -10.44 -3.14 7.18
C GLU A 193 -9.53 -3.02 8.42
N MET A 194 -9.49 -1.84 9.06
CA MET A 194 -8.73 -1.62 10.28
C MET A 194 -9.24 -2.48 11.44
N ASP A 195 -10.56 -2.53 11.63
CA ASP A 195 -11.18 -3.32 12.69
C ASP A 195 -10.95 -4.82 12.45
N ASN A 196 -11.06 -5.29 11.20
CA ASN A 196 -10.72 -6.66 10.82
C ASN A 196 -9.26 -7.01 11.13
N LEU A 197 -8.32 -6.12 10.79
CA LEU A 197 -6.89 -6.32 11.09
C LEU A 197 -6.64 -6.41 12.60
N LYS A 198 -7.30 -5.57 13.40
CA LYS A 198 -7.18 -5.61 14.87
C LYS A 198 -7.75 -6.90 15.45
N ASN A 199 -8.90 -7.35 14.94
CA ASN A 199 -9.52 -8.61 15.36
C ASN A 199 -8.63 -9.81 15.01
N GLU A 200 -8.01 -9.82 13.83
CA GLU A 200 -7.05 -10.86 13.45
C GLU A 200 -5.82 -10.89 14.38
N ILE A 201 -5.25 -9.72 14.68
CA ILE A 201 -4.12 -9.60 15.62
C ILE A 201 -4.53 -10.09 17.01
N GLN A 202 -5.74 -9.76 17.47
CA GLN A 202 -6.24 -10.19 18.77
C GLN A 202 -6.45 -11.70 18.83
N ALA A 203 -7.02 -12.32 17.79
CA ALA A 203 -7.17 -13.77 17.71
C ALA A 203 -5.80 -14.48 17.72
N GLN A 204 -4.80 -13.95 17.00
CA GLN A 204 -3.42 -14.46 17.03
C GLN A 204 -2.79 -14.34 18.42
N ARG A 205 -3.07 -13.24 19.15
CA ARG A 205 -2.60 -13.03 20.53
C ARG A 205 -3.20 -14.06 21.48
N GLU A 206 -4.50 -14.32 21.37
CA GLU A 206 -5.20 -15.31 22.21
C GLU A 206 -4.67 -16.73 21.94
N GLN A 207 -4.50 -17.10 20.66
CA GLN A 207 -3.90 -18.38 20.29
C GLN A 207 -2.47 -18.53 20.82
N MET A 208 -1.67 -17.46 20.81
CA MET A 208 -0.33 -17.49 21.42
C MET A 208 -0.41 -17.69 22.94
N SER A 209 -1.30 -17.00 23.63
CA SER A 209 -1.46 -17.14 25.08
C SER A 209 -1.83 -18.57 25.46
N GLN A 210 -2.79 -19.16 24.74
CA GLN A 210 -3.22 -20.53 24.96
C GLN A 210 -2.07 -21.52 24.76
N ARG A 211 -1.29 -21.37 23.67
CA ARG A 211 -0.07 -22.20 23.47
C ARG A 211 0.94 -22.06 24.61
N HIS A 212 1.13 -20.84 25.13
CA HIS A 212 2.06 -20.60 26.24
C HIS A 212 1.57 -21.25 27.55
N GLU A 213 0.26 -21.25 27.79
CA GLU A 213 -0.36 -21.94 28.93
C GLU A 213 -0.20 -23.46 28.80
N ASP A 214 -0.48 -24.03 27.62
CA ASP A 214 -0.30 -25.45 27.33
C ASP A 214 1.17 -25.89 27.53
N GLU A 215 2.14 -25.06 27.13
CA GLU A 215 3.57 -25.32 27.33
C GLU A 215 3.97 -25.34 28.82
N ILE A 216 3.39 -24.46 29.63
CA ILE A 216 3.63 -24.42 31.08
C ILE A 216 3.01 -25.67 31.72
N GLU A 217 1.79 -26.03 31.36
CA GLU A 217 1.13 -27.22 31.87
C GLU A 217 1.89 -28.50 31.48
N ALA A 218 2.35 -28.59 30.23
CA ALA A 218 3.18 -29.70 29.77
C ALA A 218 4.50 -29.80 30.54
N LEU A 219 5.14 -28.66 30.85
CA LEU A 219 6.32 -28.62 31.70
C LEU A 219 5.99 -29.15 33.11
N GLU A 220 4.94 -28.66 33.74
CA GLU A 220 4.53 -29.14 35.06
C GLU A 220 4.25 -30.65 35.08
N ASN A 221 3.50 -31.15 34.09
CA ASN A 221 3.17 -32.57 33.96
C ASN A 221 4.43 -33.43 33.76
N LEU A 222 5.42 -32.93 33.00
CA LEU A 222 6.71 -33.58 32.84
C LEU A 222 7.47 -33.67 34.17
N TRP A 223 7.47 -32.61 34.97
CA TRP A 223 8.18 -32.57 36.28
C TRP A 223 7.46 -33.38 37.36
N LYS A 224 6.13 -33.46 37.31
CA LYS A 224 5.31 -34.35 38.15
C LYS A 224 5.46 -35.83 37.76
N SER A 225 6.01 -36.13 36.58
CA SER A 225 6.16 -37.51 36.10
C SER A 225 7.15 -38.33 36.94
N GLN A 226 6.85 -39.62 37.09
CA GLN A 226 7.71 -40.56 37.82
C GLN A 226 9.11 -40.67 37.21
N LYS A 227 9.25 -40.46 35.90
CA LYS A 227 10.54 -40.48 35.20
C LYS A 227 11.46 -39.36 35.72
N LYS A 228 10.92 -38.15 35.92
CA LYS A 228 11.68 -37.04 36.49
C LYS A 228 11.96 -37.25 37.97
N ALA A 229 10.97 -37.68 38.76
CA ALA A 229 11.16 -37.98 40.18
C ALA A 229 12.29 -39.01 40.43
N ARG A 230 12.41 -40.05 39.58
CA ARG A 230 13.49 -41.05 39.68
C ARG A 230 14.90 -40.48 39.57
N LEU A 231 15.10 -39.37 38.85
CA LEU A 231 16.42 -38.73 38.72
C LEU A 231 16.91 -38.13 40.04
N TYR A 232 15.98 -37.62 40.84
CA TYR A 232 16.26 -36.97 42.12
C TYR A 232 16.14 -37.93 43.31
N ASN A 233 15.42 -39.04 43.17
CA ASN A 233 15.25 -40.05 44.23
C ASN A 233 16.43 -41.04 44.37
N ARG A 234 17.62 -40.71 43.88
CA ARG A 234 18.77 -41.61 43.95
C ARG A 234 19.45 -41.49 45.32
N PRO A 235 19.61 -42.59 46.08
CA PRO A 235 20.30 -42.55 47.36
C PRO A 235 21.78 -42.25 47.14
N SER A 236 22.38 -41.51 48.07
CA SER A 236 23.82 -41.28 48.03
C SER A 236 24.60 -42.59 48.23
N LYS A 237 25.90 -42.54 47.95
CA LYS A 237 26.81 -43.65 48.23
C LYS A 237 26.92 -43.94 49.72
N THR A 238 26.85 -42.92 50.58
CA THR A 238 26.96 -43.08 52.05
C THR A 238 25.72 -43.81 52.58
N LEU A 239 24.51 -43.37 52.21
CA LEU A 239 23.27 -44.04 52.57
C LEU A 239 23.21 -45.49 52.07
N SER A 240 23.68 -45.72 50.84
CA SER A 240 23.80 -47.08 50.28
C SER A 240 24.79 -47.95 51.06
N THR A 241 25.87 -47.37 51.59
CA THR A 241 26.87 -48.09 52.39
C THR A 241 26.34 -48.42 53.78
N LEU A 242 25.68 -47.46 54.45
CA LEU A 242 25.03 -47.68 55.75
C LEU A 242 23.99 -48.79 55.66
N ARG A 243 23.16 -48.82 54.60
CA ARG A 243 22.19 -49.90 54.37
C ARG A 243 22.84 -51.27 54.21
N ARG A 244 24.00 -51.34 53.53
CA ARG A 244 24.77 -52.60 53.43
C ARG A 244 25.35 -53.01 54.78
N GLN A 245 25.87 -52.07 55.56
CA GLN A 245 26.37 -52.31 56.93
C GLN A 245 25.26 -52.82 57.85
N LEU A 246 24.08 -52.21 57.80
CA LEU A 246 22.89 -52.67 58.53
C LEU A 246 22.56 -54.13 58.18
N ASN A 247 22.46 -54.45 56.88
CA ASN A 247 22.19 -55.82 56.44
C ASN A 247 23.25 -56.81 56.97
N PHE A 248 24.53 -56.40 56.97
CA PHE A 248 25.61 -57.22 57.51
C PHE A 248 25.46 -57.44 59.03
N MET A 249 25.19 -56.41 59.81
CA MET A 249 24.96 -56.54 61.26
C MET A 249 23.75 -57.42 61.60
N LEU A 250 22.67 -57.32 60.81
CA LEU A 250 21.49 -58.18 60.95
C LEU A 250 21.82 -59.64 60.68
N THR A 251 22.64 -59.96 59.66
CA THR A 251 23.09 -61.33 59.41
C THR A 251 24.02 -61.89 60.49
N GLN A 252 24.69 -61.01 61.26
CA GLN A 252 25.54 -61.38 62.39
C GLN A 252 24.80 -61.41 63.74
N CYS A 253 23.48 -61.15 63.78
CA CYS A 253 22.68 -61.05 65.00
C CYS A 253 23.16 -59.99 66.00
N ARG A 254 23.84 -58.92 65.54
CA ARG A 254 24.31 -57.80 66.39
C ARG A 254 23.27 -56.69 66.45
N PHE A 255 22.20 -56.91 67.21
CA PHE A 255 21.01 -56.06 67.16
C PHE A 255 21.17 -54.66 67.76
N ASP A 256 21.97 -54.51 68.82
CA ASP A 256 22.18 -53.20 69.47
C ASP A 256 22.89 -52.21 68.53
N GLU A 257 23.94 -52.67 67.84
CA GLU A 257 24.66 -51.86 66.85
C GLU A 257 23.79 -51.60 65.61
N ALA A 258 23.01 -52.59 65.17
CA ALA A 258 22.08 -52.42 64.06
C ALA A 258 21.06 -51.30 64.33
N LYS A 259 20.61 -51.16 65.59
CA LYS A 259 19.70 -50.09 66.03
C LYS A 259 20.34 -48.71 65.89
N GLU A 260 21.62 -48.57 66.23
CA GLU A 260 22.35 -47.31 66.06
C GLU A 260 22.56 -46.96 64.59
N VAL A 261 22.96 -47.94 63.76
CA VAL A 261 23.12 -47.75 62.31
C VAL A 261 21.78 -47.40 61.66
N GLN A 262 20.68 -48.00 62.08
CA GLN A 262 19.35 -47.67 61.59
C GLN A 262 18.99 -46.21 61.88
N LYS A 263 19.27 -45.71 63.10
CA LYS A 263 19.06 -44.30 63.45
C LYS A 263 19.84 -43.37 62.51
N HIS A 264 21.09 -43.70 62.22
CA HIS A 264 21.90 -42.93 61.26
C HIS A 264 21.37 -43.01 59.83
N ILE A 265 20.84 -44.16 59.39
CA ILE A 265 20.19 -44.30 58.08
C ILE A 265 18.98 -43.37 57.99
N ASP A 266 18.14 -43.32 59.03
CA ASP A 266 16.93 -42.51 59.03
C ASP A 266 17.24 -41.01 59.05
N GLU A 267 18.23 -40.58 59.86
CA GLU A 267 18.74 -39.21 59.88
C GLU A 267 19.29 -38.80 58.50
N GLN A 268 20.17 -39.62 57.93
CA GLN A 268 20.80 -39.35 56.63
C GLN A 268 19.78 -39.37 55.48
N ALA A 269 18.82 -40.30 55.51
CA ALA A 269 17.76 -40.38 54.51
C ALA A 269 16.88 -39.12 54.52
N ASN A 270 16.54 -38.60 55.70
CA ASN A 270 15.76 -37.36 55.83
C ASN A 270 16.53 -36.15 55.30
N ILE A 271 17.84 -36.05 55.58
CA ILE A 271 18.69 -34.99 55.05
C ILE A 271 18.77 -35.07 53.52
N GLU A 272 19.06 -36.24 52.96
CA GLU A 272 19.15 -36.44 51.51
C GLU A 272 17.81 -36.18 50.81
N GLN A 273 16.70 -36.60 51.41
CA GLN A 273 15.36 -36.33 50.87
C GLN A 273 15.09 -34.83 50.76
N LYS A 274 15.43 -34.04 51.78
CA LYS A 274 15.28 -32.58 51.75
C LYS A 274 16.17 -31.94 50.70
N GLN A 275 17.46 -32.31 50.66
CA GLN A 275 18.41 -31.77 49.68
C GLN A 275 18.01 -32.12 48.23
N ASN A 276 17.58 -33.36 47.98
CA ASN A 276 17.13 -33.78 46.66
C ASN A 276 15.85 -33.04 46.24
N HIS A 277 14.94 -32.79 47.19
CA HIS A 277 13.74 -31.98 46.93
C HIS A 277 14.10 -30.52 46.61
N GLU A 278 14.99 -29.89 47.37
CA GLU A 278 15.47 -28.53 47.10
C GLU A 278 16.14 -28.42 45.73
N HIS A 279 16.97 -29.39 45.36
CA HIS A 279 17.61 -29.43 44.05
C HIS A 279 16.59 -29.59 42.92
N MET A 280 15.62 -30.50 43.08
CA MET A 280 14.53 -30.66 42.11
C MET A 280 13.72 -29.37 41.93
N GLN A 281 13.42 -28.67 43.04
CA GLN A 281 12.69 -27.41 43.04
C GLN A 281 13.47 -26.28 42.36
N HIS A 282 14.78 -26.21 42.61
CA HIS A 282 15.69 -25.27 41.98
C HIS A 282 15.70 -25.47 40.46
N ASP A 283 15.92 -26.71 39.99
CA ASP A 283 16.00 -27.01 38.56
C ASP A 283 14.66 -26.77 37.85
N PHE A 284 13.54 -27.09 38.51
CA PHE A 284 12.20 -26.77 38.00
C PHE A 284 12.03 -25.27 37.83
N SER A 285 12.44 -24.48 38.83
CA SER A 285 12.34 -23.02 38.81
C SER A 285 13.24 -22.43 37.72
N GLU A 286 14.43 -22.97 37.49
CA GLU A 286 15.30 -22.56 36.39
C GLU A 286 14.70 -22.89 35.02
N ALA A 287 14.11 -24.08 34.85
CA ALA A 287 13.44 -24.48 33.62
C ALA A 287 12.23 -23.57 33.32
N LEU A 288 11.42 -23.27 34.33
CA LEU A 288 10.27 -22.36 34.23
C LEU A 288 10.73 -20.93 33.89
N ARG A 289 11.81 -20.45 34.51
CA ARG A 289 12.40 -19.15 34.19
C ARG A 289 12.83 -19.05 32.73
N LYS A 290 13.50 -20.09 32.20
CA LYS A 290 13.92 -20.11 30.78
C LYS A 290 12.74 -20.18 29.82
N LEU A 291 11.70 -20.95 30.16
CA LEU A 291 10.49 -21.03 29.35
C LEU A 291 9.77 -19.68 29.30
N THR A 292 9.54 -19.07 30.46
CA THR A 292 8.88 -17.76 30.56
C THR A 292 9.68 -16.65 29.88
N GLU A 293 11.01 -16.66 29.97
CA GLU A 293 11.89 -15.74 29.24
C GLU A 293 11.68 -15.86 27.72
N LYS A 294 11.69 -17.08 27.18
CA LYS A 294 11.39 -17.33 25.75
C LYS A 294 9.98 -16.88 25.35
N GLN A 295 8.97 -17.17 26.17
CA GLN A 295 7.59 -16.76 25.91
C GLN A 295 7.43 -15.23 25.90
N ASN A 296 8.13 -14.53 26.80
CA ASN A 296 8.14 -13.07 26.84
C ASN A 296 8.82 -12.46 25.60
N GLU A 297 9.91 -13.05 25.13
CA GLU A 297 10.56 -12.66 23.88
C GLU A 297 9.61 -12.85 22.69
N GLU A 298 8.95 -14.01 22.58
CA GLU A 298 7.96 -14.28 21.51
C GLU A 298 6.82 -13.26 21.53
N LYS A 299 6.25 -12.98 22.73
CA LYS A 299 5.21 -11.96 22.90
C LYS A 299 5.70 -10.59 22.43
N ARG A 300 6.90 -10.19 22.84
CA ARG A 300 7.49 -8.90 22.42
C ARG A 300 7.65 -8.81 20.91
N PHE A 301 8.24 -9.83 20.27
CA PHE A 301 8.42 -9.84 18.82
C PHE A 301 7.09 -9.82 18.08
N PHE A 302 6.07 -10.49 18.61
CA PHE A 302 4.73 -10.45 18.06
C PHE A 302 4.10 -9.05 18.14
N GLU A 303 4.18 -8.39 19.29
CA GLU A 303 3.65 -7.03 19.47
C GLU A 303 4.36 -6.02 18.55
N ASP A 304 5.69 -6.10 18.45
CA ASP A 304 6.47 -5.26 17.55
C ASP A 304 6.02 -5.47 16.08
N ARG A 305 5.84 -6.72 15.66
CA ARG A 305 5.36 -7.05 14.31
C ARG A 305 3.91 -6.58 14.08
N ALA A 306 3.02 -6.76 15.05
CA ALA A 306 1.64 -6.31 14.98
C ALA A 306 1.57 -4.78 14.86
N GLN A 307 2.37 -4.06 15.62
CA GLN A 307 2.46 -2.61 15.54
C GLN A 307 2.96 -2.13 14.17
N ILE A 308 3.97 -2.79 13.60
CA ILE A 308 4.47 -2.49 12.24
C ILE A 308 3.36 -2.71 11.21
N ARG A 309 2.59 -3.81 11.31
CA ARG A 309 1.48 -4.09 10.40
C ARG A 309 0.42 -2.99 10.43
N ILE A 310 0.00 -2.56 11.64
CA ILE A 310 -0.97 -1.48 11.81
C ILE A 310 -0.46 -0.18 11.20
N ARG A 311 0.77 0.24 11.53
CA ARG A 311 1.37 1.47 10.99
C ARG A 311 1.50 1.43 9.47
N THR A 312 1.88 0.29 8.91
CA THR A 312 2.01 0.11 7.46
C THR A 312 0.64 0.26 6.78
N PHE A 313 -0.40 -0.31 7.37
CA PHE A 313 -1.77 -0.16 6.89
C PHE A 313 -2.22 1.31 6.95
N GLU A 314 -2.00 2.00 8.06
CA GLU A 314 -2.32 3.43 8.24
C GLU A 314 -1.62 4.30 7.18
N GLN A 315 -0.32 4.10 6.99
CA GLN A 315 0.46 4.82 5.98
C GLN A 315 -0.08 4.57 4.57
N LYS A 316 -0.45 3.33 4.24
CA LYS A 316 -1.04 2.97 2.94
C LYS A 316 -2.38 3.71 2.74
N ARG A 317 -3.29 3.67 3.72
CA ARG A 317 -4.59 4.38 3.62
C ARG A 317 -4.40 5.89 3.60
N GLN A 318 -3.42 6.45 4.33
CA GLN A 318 -3.10 7.88 4.31
C GLN A 318 -2.62 8.35 2.94
N ARG A 319 -1.75 7.57 2.27
CA ARG A 319 -1.31 7.87 0.89
C ARG A 319 -2.48 7.90 -0.08
N LEU A 320 -3.41 6.95 0.02
CA LEU A 320 -4.63 6.91 -0.79
C LEU A 320 -5.56 8.11 -0.49
N ARG A 321 -5.72 8.46 0.80
CA ARG A 321 -6.51 9.62 1.25
C ARG A 321 -5.97 10.93 0.67
N ALA A 322 -4.64 11.12 0.62
CA ALA A 322 -4.04 12.29 -0.01
C ALA A 322 -4.44 12.44 -1.49
N GLY A 323 -4.63 11.31 -2.21
CA GLY A 323 -5.19 11.31 -3.56
C GLY A 323 -6.62 11.86 -3.63
N PHE A 324 -7.47 11.52 -2.67
CA PHE A 324 -8.81 12.10 -2.54
C PHE A 324 -8.77 13.59 -2.18
N GLU A 325 -7.90 14.02 -1.27
CA GLU A 325 -7.74 15.43 -0.91
C GLU A 325 -7.31 16.29 -2.11
N ASN A 326 -6.37 15.79 -2.91
CA ASN A 326 -5.97 16.45 -4.14
C ASN A 326 -7.13 16.54 -5.16
N ARG A 327 -7.97 15.51 -5.26
CA ARG A 327 -9.20 15.54 -6.07
C ARG A 327 -10.22 16.54 -5.52
N ALA A 328 -10.39 16.62 -4.20
CA ALA A 328 -11.25 17.58 -3.54
C ALA A 328 -10.80 19.01 -3.82
N ARG A 329 -9.49 19.30 -3.69
CA ARG A 329 -8.92 20.62 -4.04
C ARG A 329 -9.18 20.98 -5.50
N LYS A 330 -8.98 20.03 -6.43
CA LYS A 330 -9.30 20.23 -7.86
C LYS A 330 -10.79 20.49 -8.10
N LEU A 331 -11.68 19.82 -7.37
CA LEU A 331 -13.13 20.09 -7.45
C LEU A 331 -13.47 21.47 -6.88
N ASN A 332 -12.88 21.87 -5.76
CA ASN A 332 -13.10 23.20 -5.19
C ASN A 332 -12.63 24.32 -6.14
N ALA A 333 -11.46 24.16 -6.77
CA ALA A 333 -11.01 25.10 -7.79
C ALA A 333 -12.00 25.18 -8.98
N LYS A 334 -12.57 24.04 -9.41
CA LYS A 334 -13.61 24.03 -10.44
C LYS A 334 -14.90 24.70 -9.99
N LYS A 335 -15.27 24.59 -8.71
CA LYS A 335 -16.44 25.25 -8.13
C LYS A 335 -16.34 26.77 -8.32
N GLU A 336 -15.19 27.36 -7.99
CA GLU A 336 -14.94 28.80 -8.15
C GLU A 336 -15.02 29.28 -9.61
N VAL A 337 -14.60 28.43 -10.55
CA VAL A 337 -14.76 28.70 -11.99
C VAL A 337 -16.24 28.68 -12.38
N VAL A 338 -16.98 27.65 -11.94
CA VAL A 338 -18.41 27.44 -12.25
C VAL A 338 -19.31 28.55 -11.69
N THR A 339 -18.97 29.12 -10.52
CA THR A 339 -19.72 30.23 -9.93
C THR A 339 -19.78 31.46 -10.85
N ASN A 340 -18.72 31.70 -11.63
CA ASN A 340 -18.56 32.91 -12.45
C ASN A 340 -18.86 32.65 -13.94
N PRO A 341 -19.94 33.20 -14.52
CA PRO A 341 -20.35 32.92 -15.91
C PRO A 341 -19.25 33.25 -16.93
N ASP A 342 -18.54 34.36 -16.75
CA ASP A 342 -17.47 34.77 -17.65
C ASP A 342 -16.26 33.81 -17.61
N ARG A 343 -15.92 33.30 -16.42
CA ARG A 343 -14.82 32.33 -16.28
C ARG A 343 -15.16 30.99 -16.91
N VAL A 344 -16.41 30.51 -16.74
CA VAL A 344 -16.88 29.30 -17.44
C VAL A 344 -16.81 29.50 -18.94
N TRP A 345 -17.31 30.62 -19.45
CA TRP A 345 -17.28 30.94 -20.87
C TRP A 345 -15.86 30.90 -21.45
N VAL A 346 -14.91 31.60 -20.81
CA VAL A 346 -13.49 31.59 -21.23
C VAL A 346 -12.90 30.17 -21.15
N SER A 347 -13.19 29.43 -20.09
CA SER A 347 -12.73 28.04 -19.95
C SER A 347 -13.27 27.12 -21.05
N THR A 348 -14.55 27.27 -21.43
CA THR A 348 -15.16 26.48 -22.50
C THR A 348 -14.60 26.86 -23.87
N GLN A 349 -14.34 28.15 -24.12
CA GLN A 349 -13.68 28.59 -25.36
C GLN A 349 -12.25 28.04 -25.47
N ASN A 350 -11.47 28.10 -24.39
CA ASN A 350 -10.12 27.54 -24.36
C ASN A 350 -10.11 26.02 -24.55
N GLN A 351 -11.10 25.30 -24.02
CA GLN A 351 -11.26 23.87 -24.26
C GLN A 351 -11.52 23.57 -25.73
N ARG A 352 -12.42 24.31 -26.40
CA ARG A 352 -12.68 24.14 -27.84
C ARG A 352 -11.43 24.37 -28.68
N ILE A 353 -10.67 25.43 -28.40
CA ILE A 353 -9.42 25.73 -29.09
C ILE A 353 -8.39 24.63 -28.85
N GLY A 354 -8.30 24.12 -27.62
CA GLY A 354 -7.41 23.01 -27.26
C GLY A 354 -7.76 21.72 -28.01
N ASP A 355 -9.03 21.31 -27.98
CA ASP A 355 -9.52 20.09 -28.62
C ASP A 355 -9.32 20.16 -30.14
N ASP A 356 -9.63 21.30 -30.76
CA ASP A 356 -9.39 21.56 -32.19
C ASP A 356 -7.89 21.57 -32.53
N ALA A 357 -7.03 22.08 -31.64
CA ALA A 357 -5.58 22.06 -31.84
C ALA A 357 -5.00 20.64 -31.74
N THR A 358 -5.55 19.77 -30.89
CA THR A 358 -5.18 18.34 -30.88
C THR A 358 -5.63 17.59 -32.12
N MET A 359 -6.81 17.92 -32.67
CA MET A 359 -7.29 17.36 -33.94
C MET A 359 -6.50 17.92 -35.15
N ARG A 360 -6.02 19.16 -35.05
CA ARG A 360 -5.10 19.79 -36.01
C ARG A 360 -3.65 19.71 -35.54
N ARG A 361 -3.23 18.57 -35.01
CA ARG A 361 -1.82 18.16 -35.16
C ARG A 361 -1.59 17.94 -36.66
N ALA A 362 -1.37 19.03 -37.38
CA ALA A 362 -0.63 18.99 -38.63
C ALA A 362 0.60 18.10 -38.36
N PRO A 363 0.95 17.17 -39.27
CA PRO A 363 2.13 16.34 -39.10
C PRO A 363 3.26 17.26 -38.67
N MET A 364 3.80 17.03 -37.47
CA MET A 364 4.87 17.85 -36.92
C MET A 364 5.91 17.95 -38.03
N LYS A 365 6.02 19.13 -38.66
CA LYS A 365 7.09 19.36 -39.61
C LYS A 365 8.36 19.04 -38.81
N PRO A 366 9.18 18.07 -39.25
CA PRO A 366 10.35 17.64 -38.50
C PRO A 366 11.11 18.89 -38.10
N THR A 367 11.19 19.13 -36.80
CA THR A 367 11.89 20.29 -36.27
C THR A 367 13.34 20.12 -36.67
N MET A 368 13.87 20.97 -37.55
CA MET A 368 15.28 20.97 -37.95
C MET A 368 16.24 21.39 -36.82
N LYS A 369 15.76 21.38 -35.57
CA LYS A 369 16.59 21.58 -34.39
C LYS A 369 17.22 20.23 -34.06
N ILE A 370 18.52 20.13 -34.36
CA ILE A 370 19.41 19.05 -33.97
C ILE A 370 19.16 18.75 -32.48
N ALA A 371 18.70 17.55 -32.17
CA ALA A 371 18.46 17.17 -30.79
C ALA A 371 19.82 17.00 -30.09
N LYS A 372 19.92 17.27 -28.79
CA LYS A 372 21.19 17.11 -28.03
C LYS A 372 21.80 15.69 -28.13
N LYS A 373 20.99 14.69 -28.44
CA LYS A 373 21.39 13.30 -28.73
C LYS A 373 22.07 13.10 -30.09
N ASP A 374 21.94 14.07 -31.01
CA ASP A 374 22.61 14.09 -32.32
C ASP A 374 23.95 14.86 -32.25
N ILE A 375 24.26 15.48 -31.11
CA ILE A 375 25.59 16.02 -30.81
C ILE A 375 26.39 14.86 -30.22
N TYR A 376 27.15 14.19 -31.08
CA TYR A 376 28.05 13.10 -30.71
C TYR A 376 29.22 13.68 -29.90
N GLU A 377 29.02 13.89 -28.59
CA GLU A 377 30.11 14.15 -27.64
C GLU A 377 30.92 12.87 -27.51
N LYS A 378 31.98 12.80 -28.31
CA LYS A 378 33.01 11.77 -28.27
C LYS A 378 33.69 11.80 -26.89
N GLU A 379 33.67 10.65 -26.23
CA GLU A 379 34.55 10.25 -25.13
C GLU A 379 34.60 11.20 -23.92
N VAL A 380 33.78 10.90 -22.92
CA VAL A 380 34.11 11.20 -21.52
C VAL A 380 35.44 10.51 -21.22
N VAL A 381 36.51 11.29 -21.11
CA VAL A 381 37.78 10.83 -20.55
C VAL A 381 37.53 10.43 -19.10
N THR A 382 37.41 9.13 -18.86
CA THR A 382 37.35 8.55 -17.53
C THR A 382 38.70 8.77 -16.87
N LEU A 383 38.79 9.71 -15.94
CA LEU A 383 39.95 9.85 -15.07
C LEU A 383 39.98 8.68 -14.09
N GLU A 384 40.97 7.80 -14.23
CA GLU A 384 41.24 6.72 -13.28
C GLU A 384 41.65 7.32 -11.93
N LEU A 385 40.72 7.29 -10.97
CA LEU A 385 41.01 7.66 -9.59
C LEU A 385 41.83 6.53 -8.92
N PRO A 386 42.86 6.85 -8.12
CA PRO A 386 43.60 5.85 -7.38
C PRO A 386 42.67 5.08 -6.43
N PRO A 387 42.83 3.75 -6.28
CA PRO A 387 41.96 2.93 -5.46
C PRO A 387 41.95 3.41 -4.00
N LEU A 388 40.75 3.59 -3.46
CA LEU A 388 40.54 3.99 -2.06
C LEU A 388 41.20 2.97 -1.12
N ALA A 389 42.15 3.43 -0.31
CA ALA A 389 42.75 2.63 0.75
C ALA A 389 41.71 2.33 1.83
N MET A 390 41.09 1.16 1.74
CA MET A 390 40.17 0.65 2.77
C MET A 390 40.93 0.50 4.10
N PRO A 391 40.48 1.14 5.20
CA PRO A 391 41.11 0.98 6.50
C PRO A 391 40.94 -0.47 6.96
N LYS A 392 42.05 -1.18 7.09
CA LYS A 392 42.08 -2.55 7.62
C LYS A 392 41.38 -2.57 8.99
N PRO A 393 40.46 -3.51 9.26
CA PRO A 393 39.75 -3.59 10.53
C PRO A 393 40.77 -3.77 11.65
N LYS A 394 40.83 -2.78 12.55
CA LYS A 394 41.66 -2.84 13.77
C LYS A 394 41.14 -4.00 14.61
N LYS A 395 41.95 -5.05 14.76
CA LYS A 395 41.71 -6.17 15.69
C LYS A 395 41.35 -5.59 17.06
N ALA A 396 40.15 -5.92 17.54
CA ALA A 396 39.64 -5.46 18.82
C ALA A 396 40.62 -5.85 19.94
N LYS A 397 41.21 -4.86 20.60
CA LYS A 397 42.01 -5.06 21.81
C LYS A 397 41.05 -5.51 22.93
N THR A 398 41.25 -6.71 23.43
CA THR A 398 40.65 -7.26 24.65
C THR A 398 40.85 -6.27 25.81
N LYS A 399 39.75 -5.67 26.28
CA LYS A 399 39.75 -4.83 27.47
C LYS A 399 40.02 -5.71 28.69
N ARG A 400 41.08 -5.38 29.45
CA ARG A 400 41.39 -5.98 30.76
C ARG A 400 40.31 -5.56 31.77
N PRO A 401 39.92 -6.43 32.72
CA PRO A 401 38.96 -6.10 33.76
C PRO A 401 39.53 -5.05 34.72
N MET A 402 38.74 -3.99 34.99
CA MET A 402 39.08 -2.96 35.97
C MET A 402 38.98 -3.53 37.40
N LYS A 403 40.06 -3.38 38.18
CA LYS A 403 40.07 -3.67 39.61
C LYS A 403 39.20 -2.65 40.34
N ALA A 404 38.29 -3.14 41.17
CA ALA A 404 37.43 -2.35 42.04
C ALA A 404 38.25 -1.53 43.05
N ALA A 405 38.01 -0.21 43.09
CA ALA A 405 38.55 0.69 44.10
C ALA A 405 37.74 0.55 45.39
N LYS A 406 38.41 0.19 46.49
CA LYS A 406 37.87 0.21 47.86
C LYS A 406 37.65 1.65 48.31
N THR A 407 36.41 2.05 48.54
CA THR A 407 36.03 3.26 49.27
C THR A 407 36.19 3.02 50.78
N LYS A 408 36.93 3.89 51.46
CA LYS A 408 37.01 3.96 52.93
C LYS A 408 35.84 4.79 53.48
N PRO A 409 35.31 4.46 54.68
CA PRO A 409 34.35 5.31 55.38
C PRO A 409 35.08 6.48 56.05
N LYS A 410 34.47 7.67 56.03
CA LYS A 410 34.83 8.78 56.93
C LYS A 410 33.88 8.76 58.11
N PHE A 411 34.49 8.79 59.29
CA PHE A 411 33.88 9.13 60.58
C PHE A 411 33.46 10.58 60.63
#